data_AF-A0AAV3PAZ6-F1
#
_entry.id   AF-A0AAV3PAZ6-F1
#
_cell.length_a   1.000
_cell.length_b   1.000
_cell.length_c   1.000
_cell.angle_alpha   90.00
_cell.angle_beta   90.00
_cell.angle_gamma   90.00
#
_symmetry.space_group_name_H-M   'P 1'
#
loop_
_entity.id
_entity.type
_entity.pdbx_description
1 polymer ?
#
loop_
_entity_poly.entity_id
_entity_poly.type
_entity_poly.pdbx_seq_one_letter_code
_entity_poly.pdbx_strand_id
1 'polypeptide(L)'
;MAMTSSFVQALLNPKKNILAAIHMKTVSNRLRKVGLRFEDLYDPMEDMDIKEALNRLPREIVDARIQRLQRAMDLSMKHEELPQDLQVCASRRCEYI
;
A
#
# COMPACT_ATOMS: atom_id res chain seq x y z
N MET A 1 10.86 16.24 -11.66
CA MET A 1 10.23 15.17 -12.46
C MET A 1 11.29 14.55 -13.35
N ALA A 2 11.71 13.31 -13.08
CA ALA A 2 12.66 12.62 -13.94
C ALA A 2 11.97 12.26 -15.28
N MET A 3 12.53 12.74 -16.39
CA MET A 3 12.08 12.37 -17.75
C MET A 3 12.49 10.92 -18.01
N THR A 4 11.64 9.97 -17.65
CA THR A 4 11.85 8.55 -17.97
C THR A 4 11.64 8.33 -19.47
N SER A 5 12.58 7.64 -20.12
CA SER A 5 12.47 7.31 -21.55
C SER A 5 11.13 6.64 -21.87
N SER A 6 10.52 7.01 -23.00
CA SER A 6 9.24 6.46 -23.47
C SER A 6 9.21 4.93 -23.53
N PHE A 7 10.37 4.31 -23.76
CA PHE A 7 10.53 2.86 -23.73
C PHE A 7 10.40 2.26 -22.32
N VAL A 8 11.07 2.89 -21.33
CA VAL A 8 10.99 2.47 -19.92
C VAL A 8 9.55 2.63 -19.40
N GLN A 9 8.89 3.73 -19.78
CA GLN A 9 7.48 3.91 -19.46
C GLN A 9 6.61 2.82 -20.09
N ALA A 10 6.85 2.44 -21.35
CA ALA A 10 6.09 1.36 -21.98
C ALA A 10 6.27 0.03 -21.25
N LEU A 11 7.46 -0.25 -20.73
CA LEU A 11 7.76 -1.46 -19.98
C LEU A 11 7.13 -1.49 -18.58
N LEU A 12 7.14 -0.37 -17.84
CA LEU A 12 6.69 -0.32 -16.45
C LEU A 12 5.18 -0.06 -16.30
N ASN A 13 4.53 0.51 -17.33
CA ASN A 13 3.13 0.87 -17.24
C ASN A 13 2.21 -0.38 -17.22
N PRO A 14 1.36 -0.55 -16.20
CA PRO A 14 0.44 -1.70 -16.11
C PRO A 14 -0.66 -1.69 -17.20
N LYS A 15 -0.88 -0.55 -17.85
CA LYS A 15 -1.80 -0.44 -18.99
C LYS A 15 -1.20 -0.96 -20.31
N LYS A 16 0.13 -0.96 -20.42
CA LYS A 16 0.87 -1.33 -21.65
C LYS A 16 1.56 -2.68 -21.53
N ASN A 17 1.94 -3.08 -20.32
CA ASN A 17 2.60 -4.36 -20.04
C ASN A 17 1.74 -5.26 -19.14
N ILE A 18 1.48 -6.48 -19.61
CA ILE A 18 0.71 -7.51 -18.89
C ILE A 18 1.44 -7.97 -17.63
N LEU A 19 2.78 -8.08 -17.66
CA LEU A 19 3.55 -8.51 -16.49
C LEU A 19 3.45 -7.50 -15.35
N ALA A 20 3.51 -6.21 -15.67
CA ALA A 20 3.30 -5.14 -14.70
C ALA A 20 1.86 -5.16 -14.13
N ALA A 21 0.87 -5.49 -14.97
CA ALA A 21 -0.51 -5.66 -14.53
C ALA A 21 -0.69 -6.85 -13.58
N ILE A 22 -0.06 -8.00 -13.87
CA ILE A 22 -0.07 -9.18 -13.02
C ILE A 22 0.58 -8.87 -11.67
N HIS A 23 1.77 -8.25 -11.68
CA HIS A 23 2.47 -7.85 -10.46
C HIS A 23 1.59 -6.94 -9.59
N MET A 24 1.02 -5.89 -10.19
CA MET A 24 0.08 -5.00 -9.51
C MET A 24 -1.10 -5.75 -8.89
N LYS A 25 -1.72 -6.67 -9.65
CA LYS A 25 -2.87 -7.45 -9.17
C LYS A 25 -2.48 -8.35 -8.00
N THR A 26 -1.36 -9.05 -8.09
CA THR A 26 -0.85 -9.95 -7.03
C THR A 26 -0.57 -9.18 -5.74
N VAL A 27 0.12 -8.02 -5.83
CA VAL A 27 0.39 -7.16 -4.67
C VAL A 27 -0.92 -6.67 -4.06
N SER A 28 -1.85 -6.16 -4.88
CA SER A 28 -3.14 -5.66 -4.39
C SER A 28 -3.97 -6.74 -3.69
N ASN A 29 -3.95 -7.96 -4.20
CA ASN A 29 -4.67 -9.09 -3.61
C ASN A 29 -4.04 -9.50 -2.27
N ARG A 30 -2.71 -9.51 -2.18
CA ARG A 30 -2.00 -9.84 -0.94
C ARG A 30 -2.26 -8.80 0.15
N LEU A 31 -2.21 -7.51 -0.19
CA LEU A 31 -2.50 -6.43 0.76
C LEU A 31 -3.96 -6.44 1.22
N ARG A 32 -4.90 -6.77 0.31
CA ARG A 32 -6.32 -6.91 0.65
C ARG A 32 -6.57 -8.02 1.68
N LYS A 33 -5.88 -9.16 1.57
CA LYS A 33 -5.99 -10.28 2.53
C LYS A 33 -5.59 -9.90 3.96
N VAL A 34 -4.60 -9.01 4.09
CA VAL A 34 -4.12 -8.52 5.40
C VAL A 34 -4.88 -7.26 5.86
N GLY A 35 -5.58 -6.59 4.95
CA GLY A 35 -6.30 -5.35 5.24
C GLY A 35 -5.40 -4.13 5.38
N LEU A 36 -4.23 -4.14 4.72
CA LEU A 36 -3.28 -3.03 4.64
C LEU A 36 -3.42 -2.26 3.34
N ARG A 37 -3.03 -0.98 3.38
CA ARG A 37 -2.82 -0.14 2.19
C ARG A 37 -1.35 -0.20 1.76
N PHE A 38 -1.06 0.21 0.53
CA PHE A 38 0.31 0.24 0.02
C PHE A 38 1.18 1.22 0.82
N GLU A 39 0.66 2.41 1.11
CA GLU A 39 1.33 3.44 1.92
C GLU A 39 1.62 3.01 3.37
N ASP A 40 0.90 2.01 3.91
CA ASP A 40 1.14 1.53 5.27
C ASP A 40 2.51 0.84 5.38
N LEU A 41 3.09 0.36 4.28
CA LEU A 41 4.36 -0.37 4.22
C LEU A 41 5.60 0.50 4.44
N TYR A 42 5.49 1.82 4.35
CA TYR A 42 6.62 2.73 4.51
C TYR A 42 7.01 2.89 5.99
N ASP A 43 8.26 2.52 6.31
CA ASP A 43 8.77 2.61 7.67
C ASP A 43 9.28 4.04 8.00
N PRO A 44 8.71 4.72 9.01
CA PRO A 44 9.20 6.04 9.45
C PRO A 44 10.60 6.02 10.09
N MET A 45 11.15 4.85 10.43
CA MET A 45 12.49 4.74 11.01
C MET A 45 13.59 4.70 9.94
N GLU A 46 13.27 4.20 8.75
CA GLU A 46 14.23 4.02 7.65
C GLU A 46 14.42 5.32 6.85
N ASP A 47 13.38 6.14 6.72
CA ASP A 47 13.41 7.37 5.93
C ASP A 47 12.86 8.58 6.70
N MET A 48 13.66 9.64 6.75
CA MET A 48 13.31 10.90 7.40
C MET A 48 12.17 11.62 6.67
N ASP A 49 12.08 11.48 5.35
CA ASP A 49 11.05 12.13 4.53
C ASP A 49 9.66 11.53 4.82
N ILE A 50 9.62 10.20 5.02
CA ILE A 50 8.39 9.48 5.40
C ILE A 50 7.93 9.90 6.79
N LYS A 51 8.88 10.03 7.73
CA LYS A 51 8.60 10.51 9.09
C LYS A 51 8.02 11.92 9.08
N GLU A 52 8.59 12.82 8.28
CA GLU A 52 8.09 14.18 8.17
C GLU A 52 6.72 14.24 7.50
N ALA A 53 6.49 13.46 6.43
CA ALA A 53 5.20 13.36 5.78
C ALA A 53 4.12 12.91 6.77
N LEU A 54 4.37 11.86 7.55
CA LEU A 54 3.45 11.36 8.58
C LEU A 54 3.15 12.39 9.67
N ASN A 55 4.14 13.21 10.06
CA ASN A 55 3.94 14.28 11.05
C ASN A 55 3.08 15.44 10.53
N ARG A 56 3.03 15.64 9.20
CA ARG A 56 2.21 16.68 8.56
C ARG A 56 0.74 16.24 8.38
N LEU A 57 0.48 14.94 8.44
CA LEU A 57 -0.86 14.39 8.27
C LEU A 57 -1.77 14.69 9.46
N PRO A 58 -3.09 14.78 9.24
CA PRO A 58 -4.07 14.90 10.31
C PRO A 58 -4.12 13.61 11.15
N ARG A 59 -4.38 13.75 12.45
CA ARG A 59 -4.29 12.65 13.43
C ARG A 59 -5.22 11.49 13.09
N GLU A 60 -6.40 11.77 12.55
CA GLU A 60 -7.40 10.75 12.21
C GLU A 60 -6.86 9.74 11.18
N ILE A 61 -6.02 10.20 10.25
CA ILE A 61 -5.42 9.33 9.22
C ILE A 61 -4.30 8.49 9.83
N VAL A 62 -3.50 9.07 10.71
CA VAL A 62 -2.41 8.39 11.42
C VAL A 62 -2.96 7.30 12.35
N ASP A 63 -4.01 7.62 13.12
CA ASP A 63 -4.66 6.67 14.01
C ASP A 63 -5.29 5.51 13.23
N ALA A 64 -5.95 5.81 12.10
CA ALA A 64 -6.49 4.79 11.20
C ALA A 64 -5.38 3.90 10.60
N ARG A 65 -4.19 4.45 10.32
CA ARG A 65 -3.01 3.67 9.89
C ARG A 65 -2.52 2.74 10.99
N ILE A 66 -2.38 3.24 12.21
CA ILE A 66 -1.93 2.44 13.36
C ILE A 66 -2.90 1.28 13.63
N GLN A 67 -4.21 1.52 13.55
CA GLN A 67 -5.23 0.47 13.68
C GLN A 67 -5.08 -0.63 12.61
N ARG A 68 -4.82 -0.26 11.35
CA ARG A 68 -4.60 -1.24 10.26
C ARG A 68 -3.33 -2.06 10.50
N LEU A 69 -2.24 -1.42 10.91
CA LEU A 69 -0.98 -2.11 11.21
C LEU A 69 -1.13 -3.08 12.39
N GLN A 70 -1.79 -2.67 13.46
CA GLN A 70 -2.03 -3.53 14.62
C GLN A 70 -2.86 -4.76 14.24
N ARG A 71 -3.92 -4.57 13.44
CA ARG A 71 -4.74 -5.67 12.94
C ARG A 71 -3.94 -6.61 12.03
N ALA A 72 -3.11 -6.06 11.15
CA ALA A 72 -2.25 -6.84 10.28
C ALA A 72 -1.26 -7.70 11.06
N MET A 73 -0.67 -7.14 12.12
CA MET A 73 0.21 -7.90 13.02
C MET A 73 -0.53 -9.03 13.74
N ASP A 74 -1.74 -8.77 14.25
CA ASP A 74 -2.59 -9.80 14.88
C ASP A 74 -2.93 -10.95 13.92
N LEU A 75 -3.38 -10.63 12.70
CA LEU A 75 -3.65 -11.62 11.65
C LEU A 75 -2.40 -12.40 11.24
N SER A 76 -1.26 -11.71 11.13
CA SER A 76 0.02 -12.35 10.81
C SER A 76 0.47 -13.33 11.88
N MET A 77 0.24 -13.01 13.16
CA MET A 77 0.55 -13.93 14.27
C MET A 77 -0.38 -15.16 14.27
N LYS A 78 -1.64 -14.99 13.86
CA LYS A 78 -2.62 -16.07 13.79
C LYS A 78 -2.52 -16.92 12.53
N HIS A 79 -1.75 -16.48 11.52
CA HIS A 79 -1.75 -17.06 10.17
C HIS A 79 -3.14 -17.10 9.53
N GLU A 80 -3.98 -16.12 9.86
CA GLU A 80 -5.35 -15.98 9.35
C GLU A 80 -5.45 -14.79 8.40
N GLU A 81 -6.40 -14.86 7.46
CA GLU A 81 -6.68 -13.76 6.54
C GLU A 81 -7.96 -13.03 6.96
N LEU A 82 -8.07 -11.76 6.56
CA LEU A 82 -9.26 -10.95 6.84
C LEU A 82 -10.49 -11.56 6.11
N PRO A 83 -11.66 -11.66 6.77
CA PRO A 83 -12.86 -12.21 6.13
C PRO A 83 -13.26 -11.38 4.90
N GLN A 84 -13.81 -12.06 3.89
CA GLN A 84 -14.10 -11.49 2.56
C GLN A 84 -14.97 -10.22 2.63
N ASP A 85 -15.87 -10.14 3.60
CA ASP A 85 -16.79 -9.01 3.80
C ASP A 85 -16.08 -7.73 4.26
N LEU A 86 -14.98 -7.88 5.01
CA LEU A 86 -14.14 -6.78 5.51
C LEU A 86 -12.99 -6.44 4.57
N GLN A 87 -12.78 -7.23 3.51
CA GLN A 87 -11.80 -6.96 2.46
C GLN A 87 -12.27 -5.81 1.56
N VAL A 88 -12.40 -4.61 2.16
CA VAL A 88 -12.74 -3.38 1.45
C VAL A 88 -11.76 -3.17 0.31
N CYS A 89 -12.23 -2.52 -0.75
CA CYS A 89 -11.46 -2.20 -1.92
C CYS A 89 -10.17 -1.45 -1.53
N ALA A 90 -9.04 -2.16 -1.49
CA ALA A 90 -7.69 -1.60 -1.53
C ALA A 90 -7.47 -0.97 -2.91
N SER A 91 -8.29 0.04 -3.22
CA SER A 91 -8.18 0.79 -4.44
C SER A 91 -7.00 1.75 -4.27
N ARG A 92 -6.14 1.81 -5.27
CA ARG A 92 -5.02 2.78 -5.42
C ARG A 92 -5.44 4.26 -5.29
N ARG A 93 -6.71 4.58 -5.06
CA ARG A 93 -7.24 5.95 -5.02
C ARG A 93 -7.33 6.55 -3.61
N CYS A 94 -6.83 5.84 -2.59
CA CYS A 94 -6.76 6.33 -1.22
C CYS A 94 -5.30 6.37 -0.76
N GLU A 95 -4.47 7.05 -1.56
CA GLU A 95 -3.11 7.46 -1.20
C GLU A 95 -3.23 8.64 -0.23
N TYR A 96 -2.43 8.65 0.82
CA TYR A 96 -2.46 9.70 1.84
C TYR A 96 -1.06 10.21 2.24
N ILE A 97 0.02 9.63 1.69
CA ILE A 97 1.41 10.07 1.82
C ILE A 97 1.90 10.47 0.42
#